data_AF-A0A7C4D0C0-F1
#
_entry.id   AF-A0A7C4D0C0-F1
#
_cell.length_a   1.000
_cell.length_b   1.000
_cell.length_c   1.000
_cell.angle_alpha   90.00
_cell.angle_beta   90.00
_cell.angle_gamma   90.00
#
_symmetry.space_group_name_H-M   'P 1'
#
loop_
_entity.id
_entity.type
_entity.pdbx_description
1 polymer ?
#
loop_
_entity_poly.entity_id
_entity_poly.type
_entity_poly.pdbx_seq_one_letter_code
_entity_poly.pdbx_strand_id
1 'polypeptide(L)'
;MANENTVVIVIPPPMVKMPKITKYRGMATMFRVGRGYSIGEIKEAGLTPYLAKQFNIPIDPRRRSIHKNNVENLRNIVNQISDLINARKTKPAKLVVKQEVKRSGAQD
;
A
#
# COMPACT_ATOMS: atom_id res chain seq x y z
N MET A 1 -3.53 -21.36 0.46
CA MET A 1 -4.11 -21.04 1.79
C MET A 1 -3.03 -20.34 2.60
N ALA A 2 -3.35 -19.21 3.24
CA ALA A 2 -2.37 -18.41 3.97
C ALA A 2 -2.10 -19.04 5.34
N ASN A 3 -0.82 -19.24 5.68
CA ASN A 3 -0.41 -19.69 7.01
C ASN A 3 -0.71 -18.60 8.05
N GLU A 4 -0.85 -18.95 9.32
CA GLU A 4 -1.20 -18.06 10.44
C GLU A 4 -0.29 -16.82 10.59
N ASN A 5 0.92 -16.85 10.01
CA ASN A 5 1.90 -15.76 10.03
C ASN A 5 2.09 -15.01 8.70
N THR A 6 1.12 -15.08 7.76
CA THR A 6 1.25 -14.41 6.45
C THR A 6 0.57 -13.05 6.43
N VAL A 7 1.30 -11.99 6.09
CA VAL A 7 0.72 -10.66 5.84
C VAL A 7 0.43 -10.50 4.35
N VAL A 8 -0.84 -10.27 4.01
CA VAL A 8 -1.27 -10.05 2.61
C VAL A 8 -1.35 -8.55 2.36
N ILE A 9 -0.49 -8.03 1.49
CA ILE A 9 -0.53 -6.63 1.03
C ILE A 9 -1.14 -6.63 -0.38
N VAL A 10 -2.27 -5.94 -0.54
CA VAL A 10 -2.97 -5.82 -1.82
C VAL A 10 -2.45 -4.60 -2.56
N ILE A 11 -1.91 -4.80 -3.76
CA ILE A 11 -1.44 -3.73 -4.63
C ILE A 11 -2.59 -3.36 -5.58
N PRO A 12 -3.23 -2.17 -5.44
CA PRO A 12 -4.31 -1.79 -6.33
C PRO A 12 -3.77 -1.56 -7.76
N PRO A 13 -4.59 -1.81 -8.79
CA PRO A 13 -4.21 -1.50 -10.16
C PRO A 13 -4.12 0.03 -10.37
N PRO A 14 -3.19 0.50 -11.21
CA PRO A 14 -3.06 1.92 -11.50
C PRO A 14 -4.21 2.41 -12.36
N MET A 15 -4.81 3.53 -11.99
CA MET A 15 -5.85 4.20 -12.77
C MET A 15 -5.22 5.17 -13.76
N VAL A 16 -5.57 5.04 -15.04
CA VAL A 16 -4.99 5.82 -16.14
C VAL A 16 -6.11 6.43 -16.97
N LYS A 17 -5.93 7.67 -17.41
CA LYS A 17 -6.88 8.34 -18.32
C LYS A 17 -7.01 7.54 -19.62
N MET A 18 -8.23 7.33 -20.08
CA MET A 18 -8.46 6.80 -21.43
C MET A 18 -7.97 7.83 -22.47
N PRO A 19 -7.28 7.38 -23.54
CA PRO A 19 -6.93 8.28 -24.63
C PRO A 19 -8.23 8.87 -25.21
N LYS A 20 -8.23 10.19 -25.42
CA LYS A 20 -9.38 10.89 -25.99
C LYS A 20 -9.45 10.61 -27.48
N ILE A 21 -10.56 10.02 -27.92
CA ILE A 21 -10.88 9.94 -29.35
C ILE A 21 -11.46 11.28 -29.76
N THR A 22 -11.03 11.83 -30.90
CA THR A 22 -11.46 13.15 -31.41
C THR A 22 -12.99 13.27 -31.51
N LYS A 23 -13.69 12.18 -31.83
CA LYS A 23 -15.16 12.10 -31.87
C LYS A 23 -15.84 12.48 -30.55
N TYR A 24 -15.19 12.26 -29.42
CA TYR A 24 -15.74 12.53 -28.08
C TYR A 24 -15.18 13.84 -27.47
N ARG A 25 -14.73 14.77 -28.30
CA ARG A 25 -14.25 16.09 -27.87
C ARG A 25 -15.38 16.83 -27.12
N GLY A 26 -15.12 17.23 -25.87
CA GLY A 26 -16.11 17.88 -25.00
C GLY A 26 -16.69 17.00 -23.89
N MET A 27 -16.49 15.67 -23.96
CA MET A 27 -16.90 14.76 -22.88
C MET A 27 -15.86 14.67 -21.76
N ALA A 28 -16.34 14.30 -20.57
CA ALA A 28 -15.50 13.99 -19.42
C ALA A 28 -14.54 12.84 -19.74
N THR A 29 -13.33 12.92 -19.18
CA THR A 29 -12.31 11.90 -19.44
C THR A 29 -12.55 10.69 -18.56
N MET A 30 -12.84 9.55 -19.18
CA MET A 30 -12.98 8.28 -18.47
C MET A 30 -11.60 7.74 -18.05
N PHE A 31 -11.59 6.90 -17.01
CA PHE A 31 -10.40 6.21 -16.54
C PHE A 31 -10.51 4.71 -16.83
N ARG A 32 -9.35 4.07 -17.00
CA ARG A 32 -9.21 2.62 -17.16
C ARG A 32 -8.08 2.09 -16.29
N VAL A 33 -8.09 0.79 -16.06
CA VAL A 33 -6.96 0.08 -15.46
C VAL A 33 -5.77 0.09 -16.43
N GLY A 34 -4.63 0.57 -15.96
CA GLY A 34 -3.36 0.51 -16.67
C GLY A 34 -2.65 -0.83 -16.50
N ARG A 35 -1.68 -1.12 -17.38
CA ARG A 35 -0.83 -2.31 -17.29
C ARG A 35 0.02 -2.34 -16.00
N GLY A 36 0.49 -1.18 -15.56
CA GLY A 36 1.41 -1.03 -14.44
C GLY A 36 1.68 0.45 -14.13
N TYR A 37 2.32 0.70 -12.99
CA TYR A 37 2.70 2.02 -12.51
C TYR A 37 3.81 2.61 -13.39
N SER A 38 3.78 3.91 -13.64
CA SER A 38 4.83 4.56 -14.43
C SER A 38 6.11 4.69 -13.61
N ILE A 39 7.26 4.83 -14.30
CA ILE A 39 8.54 5.06 -13.60
C ILE A 39 8.48 6.35 -12.76
N GLY A 40 7.78 7.37 -13.25
CA GLY A 40 7.57 8.62 -12.53
C GLY A 40 6.79 8.43 -11.23
N GLU A 41 5.67 7.70 -11.29
CA GLU A 41 4.83 7.40 -10.12
C GLU A 41 5.60 6.61 -9.05
N ILE A 42 6.38 5.61 -9.46
CA ILE A 42 7.20 4.79 -8.55
C ILE A 42 8.23 5.66 -7.83
N LYS A 43 8.95 6.52 -8.56
CA LYS A 43 9.95 7.41 -7.97
C LYS A 43 9.33 8.43 -7.02
N GLU A 44 8.19 9.02 -7.39
CA GLU A 44 7.50 10.02 -6.56
C GLU A 44 6.90 9.43 -5.26
N ALA A 45 6.60 8.13 -5.27
CA ALA A 45 6.22 7.38 -4.09
C ALA A 45 7.41 7.00 -3.19
N GLY A 46 8.65 7.32 -3.57
CA GLY A 46 9.85 7.01 -2.82
C GLY A 46 10.40 5.60 -3.08
N LEU A 47 9.96 4.93 -4.14
CA LEU A 47 10.46 3.61 -4.56
C LEU A 47 11.46 3.74 -5.71
N THR A 48 12.40 2.79 -5.77
CA THR A 48 13.20 2.58 -6.99
C THR A 48 12.52 1.54 -7.89
N PRO A 49 12.70 1.61 -9.22
CA PRO A 49 12.16 0.57 -10.12
C PRO A 49 12.65 -0.83 -9.79
N TYR A 50 13.86 -0.94 -9.23
CA TYR A 50 14.42 -2.19 -8.74
C TYR A 50 13.60 -2.73 -7.55
N LEU A 51 13.39 -1.93 -6.50
CA LEU A 51 12.60 -2.32 -5.34
C LEU A 51 11.16 -2.64 -5.70
N ALA A 52 10.55 -1.85 -6.59
CA ALA A 52 9.20 -2.12 -7.07
C ALA A 52 9.08 -3.50 -7.73
N LYS A 53 10.09 -3.95 -8.50
CA LYS A 53 10.13 -5.32 -9.04
C LYS A 53 10.25 -6.36 -7.93
N GLN A 54 11.09 -6.13 -6.92
CA GLN A 54 11.25 -7.07 -5.79
C GLN A 54 9.94 -7.23 -5.00
N PHE A 55 9.15 -6.16 -4.88
CA PHE A 55 7.83 -6.17 -4.25
C PHE A 55 6.70 -6.62 -5.17
N ASN A 56 7.00 -7.10 -6.38
CA ASN A 56 6.00 -7.51 -7.38
C ASN A 56 4.99 -6.41 -7.75
N ILE A 57 5.39 -5.14 -7.63
CA ILE A 57 4.57 -4.01 -8.09
C ILE A 57 4.66 -3.96 -9.62
N PRO A 58 3.52 -3.96 -10.35
CA PRO A 58 3.54 -3.96 -11.80
C PRO A 58 4.08 -2.63 -12.33
N ILE A 59 5.07 -2.68 -13.23
CA ILE A 59 5.73 -1.50 -13.80
C ILE A 59 5.41 -1.40 -15.30
N ASP A 60 5.03 -0.20 -15.73
CA ASP A 60 4.94 0.17 -17.15
C ASP A 60 6.04 1.19 -17.50
N PRO A 61 7.23 0.74 -17.94
CA PRO A 61 8.37 1.62 -18.19
C PRO A 61 8.16 2.59 -19.36
N ARG A 62 7.17 2.33 -20.22
CA ARG A 62 6.90 3.14 -21.41
C ARG A 62 5.97 4.33 -21.09
N ARG A 63 5.22 4.26 -20.00
CA ARG A 63 4.28 5.31 -19.59
C ARG A 63 5.01 6.47 -18.94
N ARG A 64 4.79 7.69 -19.45
CA ARG A 64 5.37 8.93 -18.90
C ARG A 64 4.40 9.72 -18.01
N SER A 65 3.11 9.38 -18.04
CA SER A 65 2.10 10.08 -17.22
C SER A 65 2.25 9.75 -15.74
N ILE A 66 1.94 10.74 -14.91
CA ILE A 66 1.93 10.63 -13.46
C ILE A 66 0.53 11.03 -12.98
N HIS A 67 -0.09 10.18 -12.18
CA HIS A 67 -1.39 10.43 -11.58
C HIS A 67 -1.27 10.44 -10.06
N LYS A 68 -1.71 11.54 -9.42
CA LYS A 68 -1.59 11.74 -7.96
C LYS A 68 -2.19 10.58 -7.16
N ASN A 69 -3.39 10.13 -7.53
CA ASN A 69 -4.05 8.99 -6.87
C ASN A 69 -3.20 7.71 -6.90
N ASN A 70 -2.47 7.46 -8.00
CA ASN A 70 -1.59 6.30 -8.11
C ASN A 70 -0.36 6.45 -7.19
N VAL A 71 0.20 7.66 -7.08
CA VAL A 71 1.31 7.97 -6.19
C VAL A 71 0.89 7.79 -4.73
N GLU A 72 -0.30 8.27 -4.35
CA GLU A 72 -0.85 8.08 -3.00
C GLU A 72 -1.06 6.60 -2.67
N ASN A 73 -1.62 5.82 -3.60
CA ASN A 73 -1.75 4.37 -3.43
C ASN A 73 -0.39 3.69 -3.18
N LEU A 74 0.65 4.06 -3.95
CA LEU A 74 2.00 3.53 -3.75
C LEU A 74 2.60 3.97 -2.41
N ARG A 75 2.39 5.22 -1.97
CA ARG A 75 2.86 5.70 -0.67
C ARG A 75 2.23 4.92 0.48
N ASN A 76 0.94 4.61 0.39
CA ASN A 76 0.26 3.80 1.41
C ASN A 76 0.89 2.41 1.54
N ILE A 77 1.25 1.78 0.41
CA ILE A 77 1.94 0.49 0.41
C ILE A 77 3.33 0.61 1.05
N VAL A 78 4.08 1.65 0.71
CA VAL A 78 5.41 1.88 1.29
C VAL A 78 5.32 2.05 2.81
N ASN A 79 4.33 2.82 3.29
CA ASN A 79 4.10 3.02 4.73
C ASN A 79 3.76 1.69 5.41
N GLN A 80 2.84 0.89 4.84
CA GLN A 80 2.51 -0.43 5.37
C GLN A 80 3.75 -1.34 5.48
N ILE A 81 4.63 -1.34 4.46
CA ILE A 81 5.87 -2.12 4.48
C ILE A 81 6.82 -1.60 5.58
N SER A 82 6.96 -0.27 5.71
CA SER A 82 7.78 0.36 6.75
C SER A 82 7.30 0.00 8.16
N ASP A 83 5.99 0.08 8.41
CA ASP A 83 5.39 -0.22 9.70
C ASP A 83 5.61 -1.68 10.09
N LEU A 84 5.48 -2.61 9.15
CA LEU A 84 5.75 -4.03 9.36
C LEU A 84 7.22 -4.28 9.72
N ILE A 85 8.15 -3.59 9.05
CA ILE A 85 9.58 -3.69 9.34
C ILE A 85 9.88 -3.13 10.74
N ASN A 86 9.29 -2.01 11.10
CA ASN A 86 9.50 -1.36 12.40
C ASN A 86 8.92 -2.19 13.55
N ALA A 87 7.72 -2.76 13.38
CA ALA A 87 7.10 -3.64 14.38
C ALA A 87 7.98 -4.86 14.71
N ARG A 88 8.68 -5.42 13.71
CA ARG A 88 9.67 -6.50 13.93
C ARG A 88 10.91 -6.05 14.70
N LYS A 89 11.36 -4.81 14.50
CA LYS A 89 12.58 -4.27 15.12
C LYS A 89 12.37 -3.89 16.58
N THR A 90 11.17 -3.42 16.94
CA THR A 90 10.85 -3.04 18.32
C THR A 90 10.76 -4.26 19.22
N LYS A 91 11.41 -4.24 20.41
CA LYS A 91 11.13 -5.24 21.46
C LYS A 91 9.63 -5.25 21.74
N PRO A 92 8.96 -6.41 21.88
CA PRO A 92 7.54 -6.42 22.20
C PRO A 92 7.34 -5.65 23.51
N ALA A 93 6.43 -4.67 23.51
CA ALA A 93 6.05 -4.02 24.76
C ALA A 93 5.61 -5.12 25.73
N LYS A 94 6.21 -5.19 26.93
CA LYS A 94 5.70 -6.06 27.99
C LYS A 94 4.25 -5.67 28.22
N LEU A 95 3.31 -6.57 27.94
CA LEU A 95 1.93 -6.41 28.37
C LEU A 95 1.94 -6.44 29.90
N VAL A 96 1.93 -5.27 30.54
CA VAL A 96 1.70 -5.16 31.98
C VAL A 96 0.19 -5.32 32.18
N VAL A 97 -0.28 -6.57 32.17
CA VAL A 97 -1.64 -6.87 32.57
C VAL A 97 -1.73 -6.57 34.06
N LYS A 98 -2.39 -5.46 34.43
CA LYS A 98 -2.86 -5.29 35.80
C LYS A 98 -3.97 -6.31 36.02
N GLN A 99 -3.63 -7.46 36.58
CA GLN A 99 -4.66 -8.33 37.15
C GLN A 99 -5.29 -7.55 38.30
N GLU A 100 -6.55 -7.11 38.13
CA GLU A 100 -7.38 -6.73 39.25
C GLU A 100 -7.64 -8.00 40.06
N VAL A 101 -6.79 -8.26 41.05
CA VAL A 101 -7.05 -9.30 42.03
C VAL A 101 -8.32 -8.90 42.76
N LYS A 102 -9.45 -9.50 42.39
CA LYS A 102 -10.66 -9.46 43.21
C LYS A 102 -10.30 -10.15 44.54
N ARG A 103 -9.95 -9.36 45.55
CA ARG A 103 -9.90 -9.83 46.94
C ARG A 103 -11.34 -10.21 47.30
N SER A 104 -11.69 -11.49 47.16
CA SER A 104 -12.89 -12.02 47.80
C SER A 104 -12.69 -11.84 49.30
N GLY A 105 -13.44 -10.91 49.89
CA GLY A 105 -13.46 -10.70 51.33
C GLY A 105 -13.84 -12.01 52.02
N ALA A 106 -12.98 -12.48 52.92
CA ALA A 106 -13.39 -13.39 53.98
C ALA A 106 -14.44 -12.64 54.82
N GLN A 107 -15.62 -13.23 54.96
CA GLN A 107 -16.58 -12.82 55.98
C GLN A 107 -16.25 -13.63 57.24
N ASP A 108 -16.10 -12.90 58.35
CA ASP A 108 -15.89 -13.41 59.71
C ASP A 108 -17.11 -14.17 60.26
#